data_AF-A0AAD0X3V4-F1
#
_entry.id   AF-A0AAD0X3V4-F1
#
_cell.length_a   1.000
_cell.length_b   1.000
_cell.length_c   1.000
_cell.angle_alpha   90.00
_cell.angle_beta   90.00
_cell.angle_gamma   90.00
#
_symmetry.space_group_name_H-M   'P 1'
#
loop_
_entity.id
_entity.type
_entity.pdbx_description
1 polymer ?
#
loop_
_entity_poly.entity_id
_entity_poly.type
_entity_poly.pdbx_seq_one_letter_code
_entity_poly.pdbx_strand_id
1 'polypeptide(L)'
;MASELVGAAGSRSDEPFLRVWSLRGEWVEEPNRRRGGESGVQRVVLGDGRQWYVKRQVEHLYRSLRHPFGRPTVLREREALLAVERLGVRVPRVVFGGVHRCPLQGWQGLLVTEALEGFIEFERWYAAQVGEGAKHLVLQQLAATLARLHRGGWQHGCLYAKHVFVRPAGEGGLPEVALLDLEKARRRLSSKRAALRDLWQFKRHSSLSEADWQVLIYGYEAAFGSAIKGLRS
;
A
#
# COMPACT_ATOMS: atom_id res chain seq x y z
N MET A 1 21.52 -11.84 -51.96
CA MET A 1 20.53 -12.59 -51.16
C MET A 1 20.73 -12.22 -49.70
N ALA A 2 20.32 -11.00 -49.36
CA ALA A 2 20.38 -10.45 -48.00
C ALA A 2 18.98 -10.60 -47.38
N SER A 3 18.89 -11.31 -46.26
CA SER A 3 17.74 -11.24 -45.36
C SER A 3 18.31 -11.09 -43.97
N GLU A 4 18.47 -9.84 -43.57
CA GLU A 4 18.95 -9.44 -42.27
C GLU A 4 17.85 -9.64 -41.22
N LEU A 5 18.29 -10.19 -40.10
CA LEU A 5 17.63 -10.19 -38.81
C LEU A 5 17.09 -8.79 -38.47
N VAL A 6 15.78 -8.60 -38.55
CA VAL A 6 15.12 -7.49 -37.86
C VAL A 6 14.98 -7.89 -36.40
N GLY A 7 16.06 -7.67 -35.65
CA GLY A 7 16.00 -7.57 -34.20
C GLY A 7 15.04 -6.42 -33.87
N ALA A 8 13.91 -6.74 -33.26
CA ALA A 8 13.06 -5.75 -32.62
C ALA A 8 13.86 -5.14 -31.47
N ALA A 9 14.56 -4.05 -31.77
CA ALA A 9 15.27 -3.25 -30.81
C ALA A 9 14.29 -2.79 -29.73
N GLY A 10 14.33 -3.45 -28.56
CA GLY A 10 13.80 -2.86 -27.34
C GLY A 10 14.45 -1.49 -27.19
N SER A 11 13.62 -0.46 -27.07
CA SER A 11 14.10 0.90 -26.86
C SER A 11 15.06 0.91 -25.64
N ARG A 12 16.15 1.69 -25.66
CA ARG A 12 17.04 1.85 -24.47
C ARG A 12 16.26 2.24 -23.20
N SER A 13 15.03 2.74 -23.31
CA SER A 13 14.10 3.02 -22.21
C SER A 13 13.51 1.79 -21.50
N ASP A 14 13.53 0.61 -22.11
CA ASP A 14 12.96 -0.62 -21.51
C ASP A 14 13.98 -1.44 -20.70
N GLU A 15 15.28 -1.17 -20.85
CA GLU A 15 16.36 -1.93 -20.21
C GLU A 15 16.25 -1.97 -18.66
N PRO A 16 15.93 -0.86 -17.97
CA PRO A 16 15.71 -0.90 -16.52
C PRO A 16 14.49 -1.76 -16.14
N PHE A 17 13.41 -1.73 -16.95
CA PHE A 17 12.23 -2.54 -16.70
C PHE A 17 12.57 -4.02 -16.84
N LEU A 18 13.20 -4.42 -17.95
CA LEU A 18 13.55 -5.82 -18.23
C LEU A 18 14.50 -6.40 -17.18
N ARG A 19 15.47 -5.60 -16.72
CA ARG A 19 16.39 -6.00 -15.65
C ARG A 19 15.66 -6.29 -14.33
N VAL A 20 14.70 -5.46 -13.93
CA VAL A 20 13.95 -5.69 -12.69
C VAL A 20 12.90 -6.81 -12.90
N TRP A 21 12.34 -6.91 -14.10
CA TRP A 21 11.39 -7.95 -14.47
C TRP A 21 12.01 -9.35 -14.35
N SER A 22 13.29 -9.52 -14.69
CA SER A 22 14.01 -10.79 -14.60
C SER A 22 14.39 -11.22 -13.17
N LEU A 23 14.35 -10.31 -12.19
CA LEU A 23 14.66 -10.66 -10.79
C LEU A 23 13.75 -11.79 -10.28
N ARG A 24 14.30 -12.71 -9.52
CA ARG A 24 13.54 -13.80 -8.89
C ARG A 24 13.82 -13.82 -7.40
N GLY A 25 12.85 -14.32 -6.66
CA GLY A 25 12.91 -14.44 -5.21
C GLY A 25 11.82 -15.38 -4.72
N GLU A 26 11.59 -15.37 -3.41
CA GLU A 26 10.59 -16.21 -2.77
C GLU A 26 9.19 -15.65 -3.02
N TRP A 27 8.22 -16.53 -3.30
CA TRP A 27 6.82 -16.11 -3.43
C TRP A 27 6.25 -15.75 -2.06
N VAL A 28 5.73 -14.53 -1.95
CA VAL A 28 4.96 -14.08 -0.78
C VAL A 28 3.46 -14.09 -1.10
N GLU A 29 3.12 -13.74 -2.34
CA GLU A 29 1.80 -13.94 -2.91
C GLU A 29 1.99 -14.61 -4.27
N GLU A 30 1.57 -15.87 -4.40
CA GLU A 30 1.64 -16.58 -5.68
C GLU A 30 0.80 -15.87 -6.75
N PRO A 31 1.16 -16.02 -8.05
CA PRO A 31 0.38 -15.44 -9.13
C PRO A 31 -1.09 -15.87 -9.08
N ASN A 32 -1.96 -14.92 -8.78
CA ASN A 32 -3.41 -15.14 -8.76
C ASN A 32 -4.07 -14.47 -9.96
N ARG A 33 -5.05 -15.16 -10.56
CA ARG A 33 -5.83 -14.69 -11.70
C ARG A 33 -7.01 -13.86 -11.23
N ARG A 34 -6.99 -12.56 -11.55
CA ARG A 34 -8.08 -11.62 -11.28
C ARG A 34 -8.04 -10.46 -12.26
N ARG A 35 -9.16 -9.76 -12.41
CA ARG A 35 -9.28 -8.59 -13.32
C ARG A 35 -8.83 -8.85 -14.78
N GLY A 36 -9.00 -10.08 -15.27
CA GLY A 36 -8.61 -10.46 -16.63
C GLY A 36 -7.11 -10.74 -16.83
N GLY A 37 -6.32 -10.72 -15.76
CA GLY A 37 -4.89 -10.99 -15.81
C GLY A 37 -4.36 -11.66 -14.55
N GLU A 38 -3.04 -11.64 -14.41
CA GLU A 38 -2.33 -12.26 -13.29
C GLU A 38 -1.61 -11.20 -12.46
N SER A 39 -1.55 -11.43 -11.14
CA SER A 39 -0.79 -10.60 -10.21
C SER A 39 -0.12 -11.51 -9.18
N GLY A 40 1.17 -11.32 -8.92
CA GLY A 40 1.90 -12.01 -7.87
C GLY A 40 3.01 -11.14 -7.28
N VAL A 41 3.48 -11.48 -6.09
CA VAL A 41 4.50 -10.73 -5.35
C VAL A 41 5.62 -11.67 -4.90
N GLN A 42 6.85 -11.31 -5.25
CA GLN A 42 8.05 -11.99 -4.77
C GLN A 42 8.83 -11.10 -3.80
N ARG A 43 9.37 -11.70 -2.74
CA ARG A 43 10.39 -11.09 -1.90
C ARG A 43 11.76 -11.40 -2.47
N VAL A 44 12.53 -10.37 -2.79
CA VAL A 44 13.89 -10.45 -3.30
C VAL A 44 14.83 -9.87 -2.25
N VAL A 45 15.81 -10.66 -1.83
CA VAL A 45 16.90 -10.21 -0.94
C VAL A 45 18.06 -9.77 -1.82
N LEU A 46 18.56 -8.56 -1.58
CA LEU A 46 19.70 -8.00 -2.31
C LEU A 46 21.03 -8.46 -1.71
N GLY A 47 22.11 -8.30 -2.46
CA GLY A 47 23.46 -8.65 -1.99
C GLY A 47 23.95 -7.85 -0.77
N ASP A 48 23.33 -6.71 -0.49
CA ASP A 48 23.60 -5.88 0.71
C ASP A 48 22.65 -6.18 1.89
N GLY A 49 21.83 -7.23 1.79
CA GLY A 49 20.90 -7.67 2.82
C GLY A 49 19.55 -6.96 2.82
N ARG A 50 19.38 -5.86 2.06
CA ARG A 50 18.08 -5.17 1.95
C ARG A 50 17.06 -6.06 1.25
N GLN A 51 15.79 -5.87 1.60
CA GLN A 51 14.69 -6.65 1.03
C GLN A 51 13.76 -5.79 0.18
N TRP A 52 13.41 -6.31 -1.00
CA TRP A 52 12.42 -5.73 -1.90
C TRP A 52 11.23 -6.65 -2.09
N TYR A 53 10.04 -6.04 -2.15
CA TYR A 53 8.84 -6.71 -2.64
C TYR A 53 8.61 -6.31 -4.09
N VAL A 54 8.64 -7.30 -4.98
CA VAL A 54 8.47 -7.13 -6.42
C VAL A 54 7.12 -7.69 -6.84
N LYS A 55 6.16 -6.78 -7.06
CA LYS A 55 4.82 -7.10 -7.58
C LYS A 55 4.85 -7.10 -9.10
N ARG A 56 4.51 -8.25 -9.70
CA ARG A 56 4.42 -8.46 -11.15
C ARG A 56 2.98 -8.66 -11.55
N GLN A 57 2.63 -8.06 -12.67
CA GLN A 57 1.29 -8.12 -13.24
C GLN A 57 1.36 -8.34 -14.73
N VAL A 58 0.49 -9.19 -15.27
CA VAL A 58 0.33 -9.43 -16.71
C VAL A 58 -1.14 -9.29 -17.06
N GLU A 59 -1.48 -8.38 -17.97
CA GLU A 59 -2.87 -8.07 -18.39
C GLU A 59 -3.84 -7.77 -17.23
N HIS A 60 -3.32 -7.43 -16.04
CA HIS A 60 -4.12 -7.15 -14.87
C HIS A 60 -4.55 -5.66 -14.86
N LEU A 61 -5.73 -5.41 -15.43
CA LEU A 61 -6.21 -4.06 -15.73
C LEU A 61 -7.36 -3.63 -14.82
N TYR A 62 -7.48 -2.34 -14.53
CA TYR A 62 -8.71 -1.75 -14.02
C TYR A 62 -9.34 -0.83 -15.06
N ARG A 63 -10.67 -0.75 -15.05
CA ARG A 63 -11.43 0.17 -15.88
C ARG A 63 -12.05 1.26 -15.00
N SER A 64 -12.11 2.48 -15.54
CA SER A 64 -12.78 3.62 -14.94
C SER A 64 -13.26 4.57 -16.03
N LEU A 65 -14.05 5.58 -15.69
CA LEU A 65 -14.50 6.58 -16.68
C LEU A 65 -13.32 7.26 -17.41
N ARG A 66 -12.18 7.46 -16.74
CA ARG A 66 -10.96 8.02 -17.33
C ARG A 66 -10.17 6.99 -18.16
N HIS A 67 -10.38 5.70 -17.91
CA HIS A 67 -9.67 4.60 -18.58
C HIS A 67 -10.67 3.53 -19.02
N PRO A 68 -11.56 3.82 -20.00
CA PRO A 68 -12.60 2.89 -20.42
C PRO A 68 -12.01 1.62 -21.05
N PHE A 69 -10.87 1.74 -21.72
CA PHE A 69 -10.14 0.61 -22.33
C PHE A 69 -9.20 -0.13 -21.37
N GLY A 70 -9.22 0.23 -20.09
CA GLY A 70 -8.38 -0.39 -19.08
C GLY A 70 -7.00 0.28 -18.92
N ARG A 71 -6.45 0.17 -17.72
CA ARG A 71 -5.09 0.61 -17.38
C ARG A 71 -4.48 -0.38 -16.40
N PRO A 72 -3.16 -0.68 -16.49
CA PRO A 72 -2.51 -1.57 -15.53
C PRO A 72 -2.70 -1.09 -14.09
N THR A 73 -3.15 -1.99 -13.20
CA THR A 73 -3.42 -1.61 -11.79
C THR A 73 -2.17 -1.17 -11.04
N VAL A 74 -1.01 -1.68 -11.43
CA VAL A 74 0.28 -1.31 -10.84
C VAL A 74 0.53 0.19 -10.87
N LEU A 75 0.08 0.88 -11.93
CA LEU A 75 0.23 2.33 -12.06
C LEU A 75 -0.62 3.08 -11.05
N ARG A 76 -1.84 2.60 -10.80
CA ARG A 76 -2.73 3.18 -9.80
C ARG A 76 -2.17 3.02 -8.39
N GLU A 77 -1.66 1.84 -8.07
CA GLU A 77 -1.06 1.57 -6.76
C GLU A 77 0.22 2.40 -6.54
N ARG A 78 1.09 2.49 -7.55
CA ARG A 78 2.25 3.38 -7.54
C ARG A 78 1.86 4.85 -7.31
N GLU A 79 0.88 5.34 -8.06
CA GLU A 79 0.38 6.72 -7.92
C GLU A 79 -0.15 6.98 -6.51
N ALA A 80 -0.84 6.00 -5.91
CA ALA A 80 -1.32 6.10 -4.54
C ALA A 80 -0.17 6.11 -3.53
N LEU A 81 0.81 5.20 -3.63
CA LEU A 81 1.98 5.17 -2.74
C LEU A 81 2.73 6.51 -2.75
N LEU A 82 3.07 7.03 -3.94
CA LEU A 82 3.76 8.31 -4.07
C LEU A 82 2.94 9.50 -3.58
N ALA A 83 1.62 9.48 -3.76
CA ALA A 83 0.76 10.54 -3.27
C ALA A 83 0.62 10.52 -1.75
N VAL A 84 0.45 9.33 -1.17
CA VAL A 84 0.29 9.13 0.28
C VAL A 84 1.60 9.41 1.02
N GLU A 85 2.74 8.98 0.48
CA GLU A 85 4.07 9.31 1.02
C GLU A 85 4.28 10.83 1.13
N ARG A 86 3.90 11.60 0.09
CA ARG A 86 3.96 13.07 0.10
C ARG A 86 3.05 13.74 1.13
N LEU A 87 2.06 13.03 1.67
CA LEU A 87 1.22 13.52 2.78
C LEU A 87 1.89 13.29 4.15
N GLY A 88 3.12 12.76 4.19
CA GLY A 88 3.78 12.39 5.44
C GLY A 88 3.16 11.15 6.08
N VAL A 89 2.48 10.31 5.30
CA VAL A 89 1.97 9.01 5.74
C VAL A 89 3.01 7.96 5.39
N ARG A 90 3.45 7.19 6.39
CA ARG A 90 4.44 6.14 6.16
C ARG A 90 3.81 5.01 5.35
N VAL A 91 4.46 4.66 4.25
CA VAL A 91 4.11 3.58 3.32
C VAL A 91 5.42 2.96 2.82
N PRO A 92 5.41 1.77 2.18
CA PRO A 92 6.60 1.24 1.53
C PRO A 92 7.13 2.21 0.48
N ARG A 93 8.43 2.51 0.56
CA ARG A 93 9.08 3.40 -0.41
C ARG A 93 9.10 2.72 -1.78
N VAL A 94 8.65 3.43 -2.81
CA VAL A 94 8.70 2.94 -4.19
C VAL A 94 10.13 3.07 -4.72
N VAL A 95 10.73 1.93 -5.08
CA VAL A 95 12.05 1.87 -5.73
C VAL A 95 11.90 1.97 -7.23
N PHE A 96 10.95 1.23 -7.78
CA PHE A 96 10.66 1.21 -9.20
C PHE A 96 9.16 1.00 -9.41
N GLY A 97 8.60 1.61 -10.44
CA GLY A 97 7.29 1.19 -10.90
C GLY A 97 7.01 1.68 -12.31
N GLY A 98 6.62 0.75 -13.16
CA GLY A 98 6.52 0.96 -14.59
C GLY A 98 5.68 -0.11 -15.26
N VAL A 99 5.42 0.13 -16.54
CA VAL A 99 4.69 -0.81 -17.40
C VAL A 99 5.44 -0.94 -18.71
N HIS A 100 5.37 -2.12 -19.29
CA HIS A 100 5.91 -2.43 -20.60
C HIS A 100 4.83 -3.15 -21.42
N ARG A 101 4.80 -2.90 -22.74
CA ARG A 101 3.85 -3.58 -23.64
C ARG A 101 4.61 -4.67 -24.39
N CYS A 102 4.46 -5.91 -23.94
CA CYS A 102 4.96 -7.09 -24.62
C CYS A 102 4.03 -7.44 -25.80
N PRO A 103 4.53 -7.68 -27.02
CA PRO A 103 3.69 -8.05 -28.16
C PRO A 103 2.86 -9.33 -27.96
N LEU A 104 3.39 -10.33 -27.25
CA LEU A 104 2.75 -11.64 -27.06
C LEU A 104 1.88 -11.72 -25.81
N GLN A 105 2.29 -11.05 -24.73
CA GLN A 105 1.64 -11.15 -23.41
C GLN A 105 0.88 -9.88 -23.01
N GLY A 106 0.93 -8.85 -23.85
CA GLY A 106 0.27 -7.58 -23.60
C GLY A 106 0.95 -6.76 -22.50
N TRP A 107 0.17 -6.17 -21.60
CA TRP A 107 0.66 -5.29 -20.54
C TRP A 107 1.39 -6.09 -19.48
N GLN A 108 2.65 -5.77 -19.28
CA GLN A 108 3.44 -6.19 -18.13
C GLN A 108 3.58 -5.01 -17.19
N GLY A 109 3.25 -5.20 -15.91
CA GLY A 109 3.31 -4.19 -14.88
C GLY A 109 4.22 -4.61 -13.74
N LEU A 110 5.06 -3.68 -13.29
CA LEU A 110 6.03 -3.92 -12.23
C LEU A 110 5.95 -2.81 -11.19
N LEU A 111 5.89 -3.18 -9.91
CA LEU A 111 6.03 -2.29 -8.76
C LEU A 111 7.00 -2.93 -7.78
N VAL A 112 8.05 -2.20 -7.46
CA VAL A 112 9.06 -2.60 -6.48
C VAL A 112 9.03 -1.62 -5.34
N THR A 113 8.87 -2.15 -4.13
CA THR A 113 8.94 -1.37 -2.90
C THR A 113 9.96 -1.95 -1.94
N GLU A 114 10.56 -1.10 -1.12
CA GLU A 114 11.37 -1.53 0.03
C GLU A 114 10.50 -2.26 1.06
N ALA A 115 11.07 -3.24 1.74
CA ALA A 115 10.43 -3.86 2.89
C ALA A 115 10.29 -2.85 4.04
N LEU A 116 9.22 -2.99 4.82
CA LEU A 116 9.02 -2.23 6.05
C LEU A 116 9.82 -2.89 7.19
N GLU A 117 11.15 -2.79 7.14
CA GLU A 117 12.01 -3.39 8.16
C GLU A 117 11.70 -2.86 9.57
N GLY A 118 11.69 -3.76 10.56
CA GLY A 118 11.35 -3.44 11.95
C GLY A 118 9.86 -3.15 12.22
N PHE A 119 8.99 -3.20 11.19
CA PHE A 119 7.55 -3.11 11.40
C PHE A 119 6.92 -4.49 11.63
N ILE A 120 5.89 -4.51 12.46
CA ILE A 120 5.08 -5.68 12.83
C ILE A 120 3.64 -5.40 12.42
N GLU A 121 2.93 -6.42 11.91
CA GLU A 121 1.50 -6.30 11.63
C GLU A 121 0.72 -5.86 12.88
N PHE A 122 -0.22 -4.92 12.73
CA PHE A 122 -0.95 -4.31 13.85
C PHE A 122 -1.65 -5.32 14.74
N GLU A 123 -2.40 -6.28 14.17
CA GLU A 123 -3.12 -7.30 14.95
C GLU A 123 -2.18 -8.14 15.80
N ARG A 124 -1.07 -8.59 15.19
CA ARG A 124 -0.05 -9.38 15.88
C ARG A 124 0.61 -8.57 17.01
N TRP A 125 0.94 -7.31 16.75
CA TRP A 125 1.52 -6.43 17.77
C TRP A 125 0.52 -6.15 18.90
N TYR A 126 -0.73 -5.83 18.57
CA TYR A 126 -1.78 -5.48 19.52
C TYR A 126 -2.13 -6.66 20.42
N ALA A 127 -2.24 -7.87 19.88
CA ALA A 127 -2.53 -9.09 20.66
C ALA A 127 -1.39 -9.46 21.64
N ALA A 128 -0.14 -9.15 21.28
CA ALA A 128 1.03 -9.42 22.12
C ALA A 128 1.31 -8.33 23.16
N GLN A 129 0.69 -7.15 23.04
CA GLN A 129 0.99 -6.00 23.88
C GLN A 129 0.17 -5.99 25.17
N VAL A 130 0.86 -5.99 26.31
CA VAL A 130 0.25 -5.91 27.66
C VAL A 130 0.27 -4.49 28.23
N GLY A 131 1.12 -3.62 27.73
CA GLY A 131 1.26 -2.24 28.21
C GLY A 131 0.20 -1.30 27.61
N GLU A 132 -0.75 -0.87 28.42
CA GLU A 132 -1.80 0.08 28.02
C GLU A 132 -1.24 1.42 27.51
N GLY A 133 -0.16 1.92 28.11
CA GLY A 133 0.51 3.13 27.62
C GLY A 133 1.07 2.99 26.20
N ALA A 134 1.62 1.83 25.85
CA ALA A 134 2.13 1.57 24.52
C ALA A 134 1.00 1.44 23.49
N LYS A 135 -0.11 0.77 23.85
CA LYS A 135 -1.34 0.75 23.04
C LYS A 135 -1.82 2.17 22.76
N HIS A 136 -1.96 2.98 23.81
CA HIS A 136 -2.41 4.35 23.69
C HIS A 136 -1.55 5.15 22.69
N LEU A 137 -0.22 5.10 22.81
CA LEU A 137 0.68 5.82 21.91
C LEU A 137 0.55 5.38 20.44
N VAL A 138 0.44 4.07 20.18
CA VAL A 138 0.26 3.56 18.82
C VAL A 138 -1.10 3.96 18.25
N LEU A 139 -2.16 3.93 19.04
CA LEU A 139 -3.49 4.38 18.61
C LEU A 139 -3.51 5.87 18.27
N GLN A 140 -2.81 6.70 19.04
CA GLN A 140 -2.63 8.13 18.71
C GLN A 140 -1.85 8.32 17.39
N GLN A 141 -0.81 7.53 17.14
CA GLN A 141 -0.04 7.59 15.89
C GLN A 141 -0.84 7.07 14.69
N LEU A 142 -1.66 6.03 14.89
CA LEU A 142 -2.59 5.53 13.88
C LEU A 142 -3.65 6.58 13.56
N ALA A 143 -4.26 7.19 14.58
CA ALA A 143 -5.19 8.31 14.44
C ALA A 143 -4.59 9.44 13.59
N ALA A 144 -3.41 9.93 13.95
CA ALA A 144 -2.72 11.00 13.23
C ALA A 144 -2.42 10.61 11.77
N THR A 145 -1.96 9.37 11.55
CA THR A 145 -1.65 8.83 10.23
C THR A 145 -2.88 8.77 9.33
N LEU A 146 -3.99 8.24 9.85
CA LEU A 146 -5.25 8.19 9.12
C LEU A 146 -5.84 9.59 8.90
N ALA A 147 -5.68 10.50 9.85
CA ALA A 147 -6.14 11.88 9.70
C ALA A 147 -5.39 12.58 8.55
N ARG A 148 -4.06 12.43 8.45
CA ARG A 148 -3.25 12.96 7.34
C ARG A 148 -3.72 12.41 6.00
N LEU A 149 -3.92 11.09 5.90
CA LEU A 149 -4.42 10.43 4.68
C LEU A 149 -5.76 11.05 4.22
N HIS A 150 -6.74 11.11 5.13
CA HIS A 150 -8.08 11.57 4.81
C HIS A 150 -8.14 13.08 4.54
N ARG A 151 -7.38 13.90 5.27
CA ARG A 151 -7.25 15.34 5.01
C ARG A 151 -6.63 15.63 3.64
N GLY A 152 -5.71 14.77 3.17
CA GLY A 152 -5.21 14.78 1.80
C GLY A 152 -6.22 14.36 0.74
N GLY A 153 -7.47 14.06 1.12
CA GLY A 153 -8.55 13.66 0.22
C GLY A 153 -8.41 12.22 -0.28
N TRP A 154 -7.57 11.40 0.36
CA TRP A 154 -7.38 10.00 0.01
C TRP A 154 -8.23 9.09 0.89
N GLN A 155 -8.82 8.09 0.25
CA GLN A 155 -9.39 6.91 0.89
C GLN A 155 -8.44 5.74 0.61
N HIS A 156 -8.02 4.99 1.62
CA HIS A 156 -7.31 3.72 1.50
C HIS A 156 -8.18 2.67 0.80
N GLY A 157 -9.45 2.55 1.18
CA GLY A 157 -10.42 1.74 0.46
C GLY A 157 -10.38 0.23 0.73
N CYS A 158 -9.47 -0.21 1.59
CA CYS A 158 -9.35 -1.59 2.09
C CYS A 158 -8.62 -1.58 3.44
N LEU A 159 -8.96 -0.63 4.31
CA LEU A 159 -8.25 -0.40 5.57
C LEU A 159 -8.61 -1.50 6.57
N TYR A 160 -7.96 -2.65 6.45
CA TYR A 160 -8.05 -3.75 7.42
C TYR A 160 -6.82 -3.72 8.31
N ALA A 161 -6.93 -4.27 9.53
CA ALA A 161 -5.83 -4.20 10.49
C ALA A 161 -4.54 -4.89 9.99
N LYS A 162 -4.65 -5.95 9.19
CA LYS A 162 -3.50 -6.59 8.51
C LYS A 162 -2.73 -5.71 7.51
N HIS A 163 -3.30 -4.58 7.12
CA HIS A 163 -2.66 -3.58 6.25
C HIS A 163 -2.10 -2.40 7.04
N VAL A 164 -2.17 -2.44 8.36
CA VAL A 164 -1.55 -1.48 9.27
C VAL A 164 -0.36 -2.16 9.93
N PHE A 165 0.76 -1.45 9.94
CA PHE A 165 2.03 -1.94 10.44
C PHE A 165 2.56 -0.97 11.49
N VAL A 166 3.09 -1.50 12.58
CA VAL A 166 3.58 -0.76 13.73
C VAL A 166 5.07 -1.04 13.91
N ARG A 167 5.87 0.02 14.02
CA ARG A 167 7.22 -0.08 14.54
C ARG A 167 7.17 0.44 15.98
N PRO A 168 7.38 -0.41 16.99
CA PRO A 168 7.41 0.03 18.38
C PRO A 168 8.44 1.14 18.59
N ALA A 169 8.18 2.01 19.56
CA ALA A 169 9.16 3.00 19.97
C ALA A 169 10.46 2.29 20.43
N GLY A 170 11.61 2.78 19.97
CA GLY A 170 12.87 2.54 20.67
C GLY A 170 12.93 3.31 21.99
N GLU A 171 14.04 3.20 22.72
CA GLU A 171 14.24 3.95 23.98
C GLU A 171 14.03 5.46 23.77
N GLY A 172 13.01 6.02 24.43
CA GLY A 172 12.66 7.44 24.37
C GLY A 172 11.95 7.92 23.09
N GLY A 173 11.64 7.03 22.15
CA GLY A 173 11.00 7.38 20.87
C GLY A 173 9.47 7.35 20.89
N LEU A 174 8.85 7.81 19.80
CA LEU A 174 7.45 7.55 19.50
C LEU A 174 7.35 6.35 18.54
N PRO A 175 6.31 5.51 18.64
CA PRO A 175 6.10 4.45 17.67
C PRO A 175 5.76 5.03 16.29
N GLU A 176 6.06 4.27 15.24
CA GLU A 176 5.67 4.62 13.88
C GLU A 176 4.54 3.72 13.39
N VAL A 177 3.65 4.27 12.57
CA VAL A 177 2.56 3.53 11.91
C VAL A 177 2.69 3.70 10.41
N ALA A 178 2.73 2.57 9.71
CA ALA A 178 2.77 2.49 8.25
C ALA A 178 1.51 1.83 7.68
N LEU A 179 1.09 2.27 6.50
CA LEU A 179 -0.02 1.67 5.75
C LEU A 179 0.51 0.86 4.56
N LEU A 180 -0.08 -0.31 4.34
CA LEU A 180 0.22 -1.22 3.24
C LEU A 180 -1.01 -1.38 2.33
N ASP A 181 -0.82 -1.98 1.15
CA ASP A 181 -1.89 -2.30 0.19
C ASP A 181 -2.76 -1.10 -0.21
N LEU A 182 -2.17 -0.22 -1.01
CA LEU A 182 -2.87 0.91 -1.60
C LEU A 182 -3.49 0.60 -2.97
N GLU A 183 -3.65 -0.68 -3.34
CA GLU A 183 -4.22 -1.07 -4.65
C GLU A 183 -5.63 -0.48 -4.84
N LYS A 184 -6.44 -0.46 -3.77
CA LYS A 184 -7.81 0.07 -3.78
C LYS A 184 -7.90 1.55 -3.41
N ALA A 185 -6.77 2.20 -3.11
CA ALA A 185 -6.73 3.60 -2.73
C ALA A 185 -7.24 4.50 -3.86
N ARG A 186 -7.88 5.61 -3.49
CA ARG A 186 -8.50 6.56 -4.42
C ARG A 186 -8.76 7.91 -3.78
N ARG A 187 -8.72 8.96 -4.59
CA ARG A 187 -9.17 10.28 -4.18
C ARG A 187 -10.69 10.32 -4.00
N ARG A 188 -11.14 11.11 -3.03
CA ARG A 188 -12.55 11.40 -2.76
C ARG A 188 -12.74 12.91 -2.68
N LEU A 189 -13.89 13.38 -3.15
CA LEU A 189 -14.29 14.79 -3.02
C LEU A 189 -14.58 15.17 -1.55
N SER A 190 -14.96 14.19 -0.72
CA SER A 190 -15.26 14.41 0.69
C SER A 190 -14.34 13.56 1.55
N SER A 191 -13.44 14.24 2.28
CA SER A 191 -12.57 13.62 3.29
C SER A 191 -13.36 12.91 4.38
N LYS A 192 -14.51 13.48 4.80
CA LYS A 192 -15.39 12.85 5.79
C LYS A 192 -15.96 11.51 5.30
N ARG A 193 -16.37 11.43 4.04
CA ARG A 193 -16.86 10.16 3.45
C ARG A 193 -15.74 9.15 3.23
N ALA A 194 -14.52 9.62 2.93
CA ALA A 194 -13.34 8.75 2.87
C ALA A 194 -13.07 8.14 4.25
N ALA A 195 -12.94 9.00 5.26
CA ALA A 195 -12.69 8.65 6.65
C ALA A 195 -13.71 7.69 7.22
N LEU A 196 -15.01 8.01 7.10
CA LEU A 196 -16.08 7.17 7.64
C LEU A 196 -15.99 5.73 7.10
N ARG A 197 -15.77 5.57 5.80
CA ARG A 197 -15.69 4.24 5.18
C ARG A 197 -14.46 3.45 5.62
N ASP A 198 -13.31 4.10 5.70
CA ASP A 198 -12.08 3.41 6.07
C ASP A 198 -12.06 3.08 7.57
N LEU A 199 -12.49 4.00 8.43
CA LEU A 199 -12.58 3.76 9.88
C LEU A 199 -13.60 2.67 10.22
N TRP A 200 -14.75 2.61 9.55
CA TRP A 200 -15.70 1.50 9.72
C TRP A 200 -15.13 0.16 9.27
N GLN A 201 -14.40 0.12 8.15
CA GLN A 201 -13.71 -1.10 7.71
C GLN A 201 -12.67 -1.53 8.74
N PHE A 202 -11.89 -0.57 9.28
CA PHE A 202 -10.89 -0.87 10.29
C PHE A 202 -11.53 -1.43 11.56
N LYS A 203 -12.55 -0.77 12.13
CA LYS A 203 -13.28 -1.27 13.31
C LYS A 203 -13.75 -2.71 13.11
N ARG A 204 -14.41 -2.98 11.98
CA ARG A 204 -14.98 -4.31 11.65
C ARG A 204 -13.92 -5.39 11.46
N HIS A 205 -12.72 -5.02 11.01
CA HIS A 205 -11.64 -5.94 10.68
C HIS A 205 -10.43 -5.74 11.59
N SER A 206 -10.68 -5.35 12.84
CA SER A 206 -9.67 -5.27 13.90
C SER A 206 -10.16 -5.96 15.16
N SER A 207 -9.23 -6.44 16.00
CA SER A 207 -9.55 -7.00 17.32
C SER A 207 -9.62 -5.95 18.42
N LEU A 208 -9.74 -4.65 18.08
CA LEU A 208 -9.74 -3.58 19.06
C LEU A 208 -10.87 -3.73 20.08
N SER A 209 -10.54 -3.55 21.35
CA SER A 209 -11.55 -3.35 22.39
C SER A 209 -12.34 -2.07 22.13
N GLU A 210 -13.57 -1.97 22.65
CA GLU A 210 -14.34 -0.73 22.54
C GLU A 210 -13.63 0.45 23.20
N ALA A 211 -12.91 0.23 24.31
CA ALA A 211 -12.13 1.28 24.96
C ALA A 211 -11.02 1.82 24.05
N ASP A 212 -10.24 0.94 23.42
CA ASP A 212 -9.18 1.31 22.48
C ASP A 212 -9.73 1.94 21.20
N TRP A 213 -10.89 1.48 20.74
CA TRP A 213 -11.60 2.13 19.65
C TRP A 213 -11.95 3.58 19.98
N GLN A 214 -12.44 3.87 21.20
CA GLN A 214 -12.72 5.25 21.62
C GLN A 214 -11.45 6.08 21.71
N VAL A 215 -10.32 5.52 22.19
CA VAL A 215 -9.02 6.20 22.19
C VAL A 215 -8.61 6.59 20.77
N LEU A 216 -8.69 5.65 19.82
CA LEU A 216 -8.37 5.88 18.42
C LEU A 216 -9.26 6.97 17.81
N ILE A 217 -10.58 6.89 18.02
CA ILE A 217 -11.52 7.86 17.45
C ILE A 217 -11.35 9.25 18.06
N TYR A 218 -11.12 9.35 19.37
CA TYR A 218 -10.85 10.63 20.02
C TYR A 218 -9.60 11.30 19.44
N GLY A 219 -8.48 10.56 19.37
CA GLY A 219 -7.24 11.04 18.77
C GLY A 219 -7.41 11.41 17.29
N TYR A 220 -8.18 10.59 16.57
CA TYR A 220 -8.45 10.81 15.15
C TYR A 220 -9.22 12.11 14.93
N GLU A 221 -10.30 12.34 15.67
CA GLU A 221 -11.14 13.53 15.51
C GLU A 221 -10.39 14.82 15.89
N ALA A 222 -9.54 14.75 16.92
CA ALA A 222 -8.64 15.84 17.29
C ALA A 222 -7.65 16.17 16.14
N ALA A 223 -6.98 15.16 15.58
CA ALA A 223 -6.04 15.35 14.47
C ALA A 223 -6.72 15.73 13.14
N PHE A 224 -7.92 15.21 12.90
CA PHE A 224 -8.71 15.49 11.69
C PHE A 224 -9.31 16.91 11.74
N GLY A 225 -9.62 17.41 12.94
CA GLY A 225 -10.18 18.74 13.20
C GLY A 225 -11.70 18.80 13.14
N SER A 226 -12.39 17.65 13.15
CA SER A 226 -13.84 17.60 13.23
C SER A 226 -14.34 16.23 13.64
N ALA A 227 -15.41 16.18 14.43
CA ALA A 227 -16.11 14.94 14.71
C ALA A 227 -16.73 14.34 13.43
N ILE A 228 -16.71 13.01 13.33
CA ILE A 228 -17.36 12.27 12.25
C ILE A 228 -18.56 11.52 12.82
N LYS A 229 -19.76 12.00 12.47
CA LYS A 229 -21.02 11.36 12.88
C LYS A 229 -21.02 9.87 12.51
N GLY A 230 -21.38 9.02 13.47
CA GLY A 230 -21.50 7.57 13.29
C GLY A 230 -20.23 6.75 13.56
N LEU A 231 -19.20 7.32 14.20
CA LEU A 231 -18.02 6.55 14.67
C LEU A 231 -17.98 6.30 16.18
N ARG A 232 -18.72 7.10 16.97
CA ARG A 232 -18.78 7.01 18.44
C ARG A 232 -19.94 6.18 18.99
N SER A 233 -20.73 5.54 18.12
CA SER A 233 -21.88 4.70 18.47
C SER A 233 -21.49 3.26 18.74
#